data_AF-A0AAV5JCQ8-F1
#
_entry.id   AF-A0AAV5JCQ8-F1
#
_cell.length_a   1.000
_cell.length_b   1.000
_cell.length_c   1.000
_cell.angle_alpha   90.00
_cell.angle_beta   90.00
_cell.angle_gamma   90.00
#
_symmetry.space_group_name_H-M   'P 1'
#
loop_
_entity.id
_entity.type
_entity.pdbx_description
1 polymer ?
#
loop_
_entity_poly.entity_id
_entity_poly.type
_entity_poly.pdbx_seq_one_letter_code
_entity_poly.pdbx_strand_id
1 'polypeptide(L)'
;MARDMAELELAVGQNLFPVEQLGAPYRALRAFRPLIFLETSQLGASPLLQDLPPSVILHHLYSRGPEELQSPLQRNKLTPMQYSLWLASHGEDQIWKGIKATLDDYAAKVRSRGDKEFSPVYPLMLQLGSSLTENAPASQKQ
;
A
#
# COMPACT_ATOMS: atom_id res chain seq x y z
N MET A 1 19.75 1.87 3.08
CA MET A 1 18.36 1.87 3.57
C MET A 1 18.24 1.71 5.09
N ALA A 2 18.59 0.56 5.67
CA ALA A 2 18.45 0.36 7.13
C ALA A 2 19.34 1.29 7.98
N ARG A 3 20.56 1.55 7.51
CA ARG A 3 21.53 2.46 8.15
C ARG A 3 21.08 3.91 8.03
N ASP A 4 20.75 4.36 6.82
CA ASP A 4 20.33 5.75 6.55
C ASP A 4 19.10 6.16 7.37
N MET A 5 18.16 5.23 7.59
CA MET A 5 16.98 5.51 8.40
C MET A 5 17.30 5.63 9.89
N ALA A 6 18.21 4.80 10.41
CA ALA A 6 18.68 4.93 11.79
C ALA A 6 19.47 6.23 12.01
N GLU A 7 20.29 6.63 11.04
CA GLU A 7 21.02 7.90 11.07
C GLU A 7 20.06 9.10 11.01
N LEU A 8 19.01 9.04 10.20
CA LEU A 8 17.95 10.06 10.15
C LEU A 8 17.19 10.16 11.46
N GLU A 9 16.74 9.04 12.03
CA GLU A 9 16.02 9.01 13.32
C GLU A 9 16.88 9.61 14.44
N LEU A 10 18.17 9.26 14.48
CA LEU A 10 19.13 9.82 15.44
C LEU A 10 19.28 11.34 15.26
N ALA A 11 19.49 11.80 14.03
CA ALA A 11 19.68 13.22 13.74
C ALA A 11 18.44 14.06 14.11
N VAL A 12 17.23 13.58 13.81
CA VAL A 12 15.97 14.26 14.15
C VAL A 12 15.76 14.28 15.67
N GLY A 13 15.96 13.14 16.33
CA GLY A 13 15.80 13.01 17.78
C GLY A 13 16.77 13.88 18.58
N GLN A 14 17.99 14.08 18.08
CA GLN A 14 19.01 14.89 18.74
C GLN A 14 18.84 16.40 18.50
N ASN A 15 18.33 16.83 17.34
CA ASN A 15 18.45 18.22 16.91
C ASN A 15 17.13 18.95 16.67
N LEU A 16 16.01 18.25 16.50
CA LEU A 16 14.75 18.86 16.06
C LEU A 16 13.61 18.61 17.04
N PHE A 17 13.30 17.34 17.29
CA PHE A 17 12.10 16.96 18.04
C PHE A 17 12.19 15.51 18.52
N PRO A 18 11.62 15.16 19.69
CA PRO A 18 11.52 13.76 20.12
C PRO A 18 10.72 12.95 19.09
N VAL A 19 11.37 12.06 18.37
CA VAL A 19 10.79 11.35 17.21
C VAL A 19 9.56 10.52 17.60
N GLU A 20 9.50 10.05 18.85
CA GLU A 20 8.37 9.31 19.41
C GLU A 20 7.09 10.16 19.48
N GLN A 21 7.22 11.48 19.57
CA GLN A 21 6.10 12.41 19.61
C GLN A 21 5.53 12.72 18.21
N LEU A 22 6.18 12.27 17.13
CA LEU A 22 5.66 12.42 15.77
C LEU A 22 4.46 11.51 15.49
N GLY A 23 4.18 10.52 16.34
CA GLY A 23 2.95 9.73 16.29
C GLY A 23 2.85 8.82 15.07
N ALA A 24 1.70 8.85 14.38
CA ALA A 24 1.38 7.89 13.32
C ALA A 24 2.36 7.91 12.13
N PRO A 25 2.81 9.06 11.60
CA PRO A 25 3.84 9.11 10.56
C PRO A 25 5.14 8.38 10.92
N TYR A 26 5.60 8.52 12.17
CA TYR A 26 6.82 7.85 12.63
C TYR A 26 6.63 6.34 12.80
N ARG A 27 5.49 5.91 13.37
CA ARG A 27 5.14 4.48 13.45
C ARG A 27 5.05 3.84 12.07
N ALA A 28 4.43 4.51 11.11
CA ALA A 28 4.35 4.05 9.73
C ALA A 28 5.73 3.86 9.11
N LEU A 29 6.64 4.84 9.27
CA LEU A 29 8.00 4.73 8.76
C LEU A 29 8.74 3.52 9.39
N ARG A 30 8.65 3.36 10.71
CA ARG A 30 9.26 2.24 11.45
C ARG A 30 8.69 0.89 11.03
N ALA A 31 7.39 0.80 10.81
CA ALA A 31 6.71 -0.43 10.39
C ALA A 31 7.02 -0.81 8.94
N PHE A 32 7.16 0.18 8.05
CA PHE A 32 7.44 -0.05 6.64
C PHE A 32 8.82 -0.69 6.40
N ARG A 33 9.84 -0.29 7.17
CA ARG A 33 11.23 -0.77 6.99
C ARG A 33 11.37 -2.29 7.02
N PRO A 34 10.97 -3.02 8.09
CA PRO A 34 11.02 -4.48 8.09
C PRO A 34 10.07 -5.10 7.06
N LEU A 35 8.95 -4.42 6.75
CA LEU A 35 7.97 -4.93 5.80
C LEU A 35 8.53 -5.08 4.38
N ILE A 36 9.43 -4.18 3.94
CA ILE A 36 10.10 -4.27 2.62
C ILE A 36 10.78 -5.64 2.44
N PHE A 37 11.38 -6.18 3.50
CA PHE A 37 12.14 -7.44 3.48
C PHE A 37 11.30 -8.68 3.82
N LEU A 38 10.02 -8.52 4.18
CA LEU A 38 9.14 -9.66 4.42
C LEU A 38 8.73 -10.35 3.12
N GLU A 39 8.73 -11.67 3.15
CA GLU A 39 8.15 -12.50 2.09
C GLU A 39 6.66 -12.18 1.89
N THR A 40 6.20 -12.23 0.63
CA THR A 40 4.80 -11.94 0.29
C THR A 40 3.81 -12.83 1.05
N SER A 41 4.17 -14.10 1.28
CA SER A 41 3.35 -15.07 2.02
C SER A 41 3.16 -14.71 3.50
N GLN A 42 4.08 -13.94 4.08
CA GLN A 42 4.04 -13.53 5.48
C GLN A 42 3.37 -12.16 5.67
N LEU A 43 3.25 -11.36 4.61
CA LEU A 43 2.81 -9.98 4.70
C LEU A 43 1.37 -9.88 5.25
N GLY A 44 0.44 -10.69 4.75
CA GLY A 44 -0.98 -10.60 5.12
C GLY A 44 -1.31 -10.83 6.59
N ALA A 45 -0.44 -11.52 7.32
CA ALA A 45 -0.58 -11.78 8.76
C ALA A 45 0.34 -10.90 9.62
N SER A 46 1.11 -10.01 9.01
CA SER A 46 2.11 -9.21 9.72
C SER A 46 1.43 -8.14 10.59
N PRO A 47 1.77 -8.03 11.89
CA PRO A 47 1.24 -6.98 12.76
C PRO A 47 1.66 -5.57 12.30
N LEU A 48 2.74 -5.47 11.51
CA LEU A 48 3.25 -4.21 10.96
C LEU A 48 2.21 -3.48 10.09
N LEU A 49 1.23 -4.20 9.54
CA LEU A 49 0.18 -3.58 8.73
C LEU A 49 -0.71 -2.62 9.52
N GLN A 50 -0.83 -2.80 10.84
CA GLN A 50 -1.68 -1.96 11.70
C GLN A 50 -1.16 -0.53 11.84
N ASP A 51 0.15 -0.33 11.65
CA ASP A 51 0.80 0.97 11.76
C ASP A 51 0.91 1.68 10.41
N LEU A 52 0.38 1.11 9.32
CA LEU A 52 0.54 1.63 7.96
C LEU A 52 -0.80 2.05 7.34
N PRO A 53 -0.82 3.15 6.57
CA PRO A 53 -1.95 3.46 5.71
C PRO A 53 -2.18 2.32 4.69
N PRO A 54 -3.43 1.90 4.48
CA PRO A 54 -3.75 0.83 3.54
C PRO A 54 -3.29 1.12 2.10
N SER A 55 -3.44 2.37 1.65
CA SER A 55 -2.92 2.85 0.37
C SER A 55 -1.42 2.60 0.21
N VAL A 56 -0.62 2.79 1.26
CA VAL A 56 0.83 2.52 1.26
C VAL A 56 1.11 1.03 1.13
N ILE A 57 0.38 0.18 1.86
CA ILE A 57 0.51 -1.28 1.79
C ILE A 57 0.18 -1.77 0.37
N LEU A 58 -0.96 -1.35 -0.18
CA LEU A 58 -1.43 -1.76 -1.50
C LEU A 58 -0.51 -1.23 -2.61
N HIS A 59 -0.01 0.00 -2.49
CA HIS A 59 0.97 0.53 -3.44
C HIS A 59 2.25 -0.31 -3.46
N HIS A 60 2.77 -0.66 -2.27
CA HIS A 60 3.95 -1.51 -2.14
C HIS A 60 3.75 -2.89 -2.77
N LEU A 61 2.56 -3.48 -2.64
CA LEU A 61 2.28 -4.80 -3.21
C LEU A 61 2.43 -4.87 -4.74
N TYR A 62 2.22 -3.77 -5.48
CA TYR A 62 2.52 -3.75 -6.92
C TYR A 62 4.00 -4.01 -7.22
N SER A 63 4.93 -3.61 -6.35
CA SER A 63 6.37 -3.89 -6.53
C SER A 63 6.71 -5.38 -6.43
N ARG A 64 5.79 -6.20 -5.89
CA ARG A 64 5.94 -7.66 -5.73
C ARG A 64 5.15 -8.45 -6.77
N GLY A 65 4.27 -7.77 -7.51
CA GLY A 65 3.42 -8.37 -8.53
C GLY A 65 4.17 -8.57 -9.86
N PRO A 66 3.56 -9.33 -10.79
CA PRO A 66 4.09 -9.45 -12.14
C PRO A 66 3.91 -8.13 -12.92
N GLU A 67 4.71 -7.89 -13.97
CA GLU A 67 4.67 -6.64 -14.75
C GLU A 67 3.30 -6.34 -15.39
N GLU A 68 2.53 -7.38 -15.69
CA GLU A 68 1.18 -7.29 -16.23
C GLU A 68 0.14 -6.77 -15.24
N LEU A 69 0.42 -6.85 -13.94
CA LEU A 69 -0.38 -6.26 -12.87
C LEU A 69 -0.02 -4.78 -12.73
N GLN A 70 -0.64 -3.95 -13.56
CA GLN A 70 -0.35 -2.53 -13.61
C GLN A 70 -0.96 -1.77 -12.43
N SER A 71 -0.15 -0.92 -11.78
CA SER A 71 -0.61 0.04 -10.77
C SER A 71 -1.53 1.12 -11.37
N PRO A 72 -2.30 1.87 -10.55
CA PRO A 72 -3.10 2.99 -11.05
C PRO A 72 -2.25 4.06 -11.74
N LEU A 73 -1.00 4.24 -11.31
CA LEU A 73 -0.02 5.10 -11.99
C LEU A 73 0.18 4.64 -13.44
N GLN A 74 0.49 3.36 -13.64
CA GLN A 74 0.80 2.80 -14.96
C GLN A 74 -0.45 2.74 -15.85
N ARG A 75 -1.56 2.26 -15.32
CA ARG A 75 -2.84 2.13 -16.06
C ARG A 75 -3.33 3.48 -16.58
N ASN A 76 -3.25 4.52 -15.76
CA ASN A 76 -3.72 5.85 -16.11
C ASN A 76 -2.63 6.74 -16.72
N LYS A 77 -1.42 6.20 -16.95
CA LYS A 77 -0.25 6.92 -17.52
C LYS A 77 0.07 8.21 -16.75
N LEU A 78 -0.03 8.16 -15.43
CA LEU A 78 0.29 9.30 -14.57
C LEU A 78 1.79 9.43 -14.41
N THR A 79 2.26 10.68 -14.30
CA THR A 79 3.60 10.95 -13.77
C THR A 79 3.65 10.62 -12.27
N PRO A 80 4.85 10.36 -11.69
CA PRO A 80 4.97 10.14 -10.25
C PRO A 80 4.38 11.27 -9.40
N MET A 81 4.54 12.52 -9.83
CA MET A 81 3.98 13.69 -9.14
C MET A 81 2.44 13.66 -9.15
N GLN A 82 1.83 13.43 -10.31
CA GLN A 82 0.37 13.33 -10.43
C GLN A 82 -0.19 12.18 -9.58
N TYR A 83 0.50 11.04 -9.56
CA TYR A 83 0.08 9.91 -8.76
C TYR A 83 0.20 10.18 -7.24
N SER A 84 1.28 10.83 -6.80
CA SER A 84 1.43 11.25 -5.41
C SER A 84 0.32 12.22 -5.00
N LEU A 85 -0.02 13.18 -5.85
CA LEU A 85 -1.11 14.13 -5.60
C LEU A 85 -2.46 13.42 -5.58
N TRP A 86 -2.66 12.44 -6.46
CA TRP A 86 -3.88 11.63 -6.49
C TRP A 86 -4.06 10.85 -5.18
N LEU A 87 -3.01 10.17 -4.69
CA LEU A 87 -3.03 9.48 -3.39
C LEU A 87 -3.33 10.44 -2.24
N ALA A 88 -2.74 11.65 -2.25
CA ALA A 88 -2.95 12.64 -1.19
C ALA A 88 -4.33 13.30 -1.20
N SER A 89 -5.02 13.31 -2.34
CA SER A 89 -6.31 14.00 -2.52
C SER A 89 -7.53 13.09 -2.38
N HIS A 90 -7.34 11.78 -2.23
CA HIS A 90 -8.42 10.79 -2.17
C HIS A 90 -8.43 10.05 -0.83
N GLY A 91 -9.62 9.68 -0.36
CA GLY A 91 -9.78 8.77 0.77
C GLY A 91 -9.41 7.33 0.40
N GLU A 92 -9.11 6.51 1.40
CA GLU A 92 -8.73 5.09 1.23
C GLU A 92 -9.77 4.29 0.43
N ASP A 93 -11.07 4.60 0.54
CA ASP A 93 -12.12 3.93 -0.23
C ASP A 93 -12.03 4.22 -1.74
N GLN A 94 -11.69 5.46 -2.10
CA GLN A 94 -11.55 5.89 -3.49
C GLN A 94 -10.25 5.38 -4.09
N ILE A 95 -9.17 5.39 -3.29
CA ILE A 95 -7.90 4.77 -3.68
C ILE A 95 -8.11 3.28 -3.93
N TRP A 96 -8.83 2.59 -3.04
CA TRP A 96 -9.17 1.18 -3.21
C TRP A 96 -9.98 0.93 -4.48
N LYS A 97 -10.99 1.74 -4.80
CA LYS A 97 -11.74 1.61 -6.08
C LYS A 97 -10.81 1.70 -7.29
N GLY A 98 -9.86 2.63 -7.29
CA GLY A 98 -8.85 2.77 -8.35
C GLY A 98 -7.97 1.53 -8.47
N ILE A 99 -7.49 1.01 -7.34
CA ILE A 99 -6.67 -0.21 -7.24
C ILE A 99 -7.46 -1.43 -7.70
N LYS A 100 -8.67 -1.64 -7.18
CA LYS A 100 -9.54 -2.77 -7.55
C LYS A 100 -9.78 -2.82 -9.05
N ALA A 101 -10.00 -1.68 -9.70
CA ALA A 101 -10.18 -1.65 -11.15
C ALA A 101 -8.94 -2.12 -11.92
N THR A 102 -7.72 -1.95 -11.38
CA THR A 102 -6.52 -2.56 -11.96
C THR A 102 -6.42 -4.08 -11.71
N LEU A 103 -6.91 -4.54 -10.56
CA LEU A 103 -6.97 -5.97 -10.22
C LEU A 103 -7.96 -6.68 -11.16
N ASP A 104 -9.10 -6.05 -11.43
CA ASP A 104 -10.11 -6.55 -12.36
C ASP A 104 -9.55 -6.66 -13.80
N ASP A 105 -8.80 -5.66 -14.27
CA ASP A 105 -8.12 -5.69 -15.56
C ASP A 105 -7.08 -6.82 -15.65
N TYR A 106 -6.26 -6.99 -14.60
CA TYR A 106 -5.31 -8.09 -14.51
C TYR A 106 -6.02 -9.44 -14.57
N ALA A 107 -7.11 -9.60 -13.81
CA ALA A 107 -7.86 -10.84 -13.79
C ALA A 107 -8.50 -11.17 -15.15
N ALA A 108 -9.00 -10.16 -15.86
CA ALA A 108 -9.52 -10.32 -17.22
C ALA A 108 -8.42 -10.80 -18.19
N LYS A 109 -7.20 -10.26 -18.09
CA LYS A 109 -6.05 -10.67 -18.92
C LYS A 109 -5.61 -12.11 -18.64
N VAL A 110 -5.48 -12.49 -17.38
CA VAL A 110 -5.10 -13.87 -16.99
C VAL A 110 -6.13 -14.86 -17.54
N ARG A 111 -7.43 -14.57 -17.36
CA ARG A 111 -8.52 -15.43 -17.83
C ARG A 111 -8.58 -15.52 -19.36
N SER A 112 -8.32 -14.44 -20.09
CA SER A 112 -8.38 -14.46 -21.57
C SER A 112 -7.27 -15.31 -22.19
N ARG A 113 -6.15 -15.50 -21.49
CA ARG A 113 -5.08 -16.44 -21.89
C ARG A 113 -5.39 -17.90 -21.57
N GLY A 114 -6.43 -18.17 -20.79
CA GLY A 114 -6.77 -19.51 -20.30
C GLY A 114 -5.97 -19.94 -19.06
N ASP A 115 -5.18 -19.04 -18.49
CA ASP A 115 -4.45 -19.29 -17.25
C ASP A 115 -5.43 -19.40 -16.07
N LYS A 116 -5.17 -20.36 -15.18
CA LYS A 116 -5.99 -20.57 -13.96
C LYS A 116 -5.31 -20.06 -12.69
N GLU A 117 -4.02 -19.77 -12.77
CA GLU A 117 -3.22 -19.34 -11.63
C GLU A 117 -2.98 -17.84 -11.68
N PHE A 118 -3.23 -17.18 -10.56
CA PHE A 118 -2.92 -15.77 -10.36
C PHE A 118 -1.61 -15.66 -9.58
N SER A 119 -0.90 -14.55 -9.75
CA SER A 119 0.20 -14.19 -8.83
C SER A 119 -0.32 -14.19 -7.38
N PRO A 120 0.46 -14.69 -6.39
CA PRO A 120 0.06 -14.69 -4.99
C PRO A 120 -0.21 -13.28 -4.42
N VAL A 121 0.29 -12.23 -5.07
CA VAL A 121 0.00 -10.84 -4.73
C VAL A 121 -1.46 -10.46 -5.01
N TYR A 122 -2.06 -11.00 -6.06
CA TYR A 122 -3.44 -10.67 -6.46
C TYR A 122 -4.49 -10.99 -5.37
N PRO A 123 -4.59 -12.24 -4.86
CA PRO A 123 -5.55 -12.54 -3.79
C PRO A 123 -5.22 -11.80 -2.49
N LEU A 124 -3.93 -11.53 -2.21
CA LEU A 124 -3.53 -10.75 -1.04
C LEU A 124 -4.00 -9.30 -1.12
N MET A 125 -3.87 -8.64 -2.28
CA MET A 125 -4.37 -7.28 -2.49
C MET A 125 -5.89 -7.22 -2.40
N LEU A 126 -6.60 -8.23 -2.92
CA LEU A 126 -8.06 -8.34 -2.77
C LEU A 126 -8.48 -8.46 -1.31
N GLN A 127 -7.81 -9.33 -0.55
CA GLN A 127 -8.07 -9.51 0.87
C GLN A 127 -7.89 -8.20 1.64
N LEU A 128 -6.71 -7.57 1.52
CA LEU A 128 -6.37 -6.37 2.28
C LEU A 128 -7.21 -5.16 1.86
N GLY A 129 -7.52 -5.01 0.57
CA GLY A 129 -8.34 -3.92 0.09
C GLY A 129 -9.81 -4.04 0.45
N SER A 130 -10.36 -5.26 0.51
CA SER A 130 -11.78 -5.47 0.88
C SER A 130 -12.03 -5.10 2.35
N SER A 131 -11.06 -5.33 3.24
CA SER A 131 -11.12 -4.91 4.65
C SER A 131 -11.31 -3.41 4.83
N LEU A 132 -11.00 -2.59 3.83
CA LEU A 132 -11.20 -1.13 3.85
C LEU A 132 -12.65 -0.73 3.63
N THR A 133 -13.39 -1.54 2.89
CA THR A 133 -14.82 -1.29 2.65
C THR A 133 -15.69 -1.77 3.81
N GLU A 134 -15.22 -2.75 4.58
CA GLU A 134 -15.93 -3.30 5.75
C GLU A 134 -15.75 -2.44 7.01
N ASN A 135 -14.61 -1.77 7.17
CA ASN A 135 -14.30 -0.93 8.32
C ASN A 135 -14.65 0.56 8.12
N ALA A 136 -15.32 0.93 7.03
CA ALA A 136 -15.81 2.29 6.86
C ALA A 136 -16.93 2.54 7.89
N PRO A 137 -16.76 3.46 8.87
CA PRO A 137 -17.89 3.87 9.68
C PRO A 137 -18.93 4.44 8.72
N ALA A 138 -20.16 3.97 8.81
CA ALA A 138 -21.28 4.55 8.10
C ALA A 138 -21.33 6.04 8.47
N SER A 139 -20.82 6.90 7.58
CA SER A 139 -20.91 8.35 7.76
C SER A 139 -22.39 8.67 7.96
N GLN A 140 -22.68 9.13 9.18
CA GLN A 140 -23.98 9.60 9.59
C GLN A 140 -24.49 10.58 8.55
N LYS A 141 -25.63 10.25 7.94
CA LYS A 141 -26.49 11.24 7.31
C LYS A 141 -27.03 12.12 8.44
N GLN A 142 -26.56 13.36 8.51
CA GLN A 142 -27.31 14.48 9.07
C GLN A 142 -27.48 15.53 7.97
#